data_AF-A0A935RN26-F1
#
_entry.id   AF-A0A935RN26-F1
#
_cell.length_a   1.000
_cell.length_b   1.000
_cell.length_c   1.000
_cell.angle_alpha   90.00
_cell.angle_beta   90.00
_cell.angle_gamma   90.00
#
_symmetry.space_group_name_H-M   'P 1'
#
loop_
_entity.id
_entity.type
_entity.pdbx_description
1 polymer ?
#
loop_
_entity_poly.entity_id
_entity_poly.type
_entity_poly.pdbx_seq_one_letter_code
_entity_poly.pdbx_strand_id
1 'polypeptide(L)'
;MNIEKQNTVNCSQFEEFLTDYLDKALDATLQRSVAEHALACPLCHSLLNDVRESLDVCHAITAPKMSMTRLEARVLSMTMPETAMACDDFEGYLTDYLDGFLPAAVFHRWERHATLCNSCEDLPGMVVRSIAALYTYKSDELAVPAGLHARILRSTIGTAQAAEVKAAWGSQLVEWVRGFSFPLPIPQFASVAMILLFAFVFFSQSVSADGTFTSVYQKSVELAEETYKQSSDAWKGGKDAGIMTKPEPVTGTTYVDNEEKK
;
A
#
# COMPACT_ATOMS: atom_id res chain seq x y z
N MET A 1 15.29 32.27 51.98
CA MET A 1 14.99 32.71 50.60
C MET A 1 15.85 31.85 49.69
N ASN A 2 15.33 30.70 49.25
CA ASN A 2 16.08 29.78 48.39
C ASN A 2 15.93 30.27 46.95
N ILE A 3 16.99 30.82 46.40
CA ILE A 3 17.08 31.13 44.98
C ILE A 3 17.38 29.79 44.30
N GLU A 4 16.33 29.11 43.84
CA GLU A 4 16.49 27.98 42.92
C GLU A 4 17.21 28.50 41.68
N LYS A 5 18.44 28.03 41.45
CA LYS A 5 19.18 28.28 40.21
C LYS A 5 18.33 27.73 39.06
N GLN A 6 17.66 28.61 38.33
CA GLN A 6 17.06 28.26 37.06
C GLN A 6 18.20 27.85 36.12
N ASN A 7 18.34 26.54 35.91
CA ASN A 7 19.33 25.97 35.01
C ASN A 7 18.77 26.11 33.59
N THR A 8 18.83 27.32 33.03
CA THR A 8 18.29 27.63 31.72
C THR A 8 19.21 27.09 30.64
N VAL A 9 18.79 26.01 29.97
CA VAL A 9 19.47 25.44 28.79
C VAL A 9 19.24 26.37 27.60
N ASN A 10 20.29 26.62 26.81
CA ASN A 10 20.21 27.32 25.52
C ASN A 10 20.20 26.32 24.35
N CYS A 11 19.93 26.78 23.12
CA CYS A 11 19.78 25.89 21.96
C CYS A 11 21.06 25.08 21.66
N SER A 12 22.25 25.66 21.83
CA SER A 12 23.51 24.94 21.60
C SER A 12 23.75 23.85 22.64
N GLN A 13 23.46 24.13 23.91
CA GLN A 13 23.54 23.14 24.99
C GLN A 13 22.49 22.03 24.81
N PHE A 14 21.31 22.37 24.26
CA PHE A 14 20.30 21.39 23.92
C PHE A 14 20.82 20.37 22.90
N GLU A 15 21.49 20.84 21.84
CA GLU A 15 22.09 19.96 20.83
C GLU A 15 23.19 19.06 21.40
N GLU A 16 24.03 19.60 22.28
CA GLU A 16 25.08 18.82 22.97
C GLU A 16 24.48 17.72 23.87
N PHE A 17 23.39 18.01 24.57
CA PHE A 17 22.74 17.07 25.47
C PHE A 17 21.69 16.17 24.79
N LEU A 18 21.43 16.33 23.50
CA LEU A 18 20.34 15.66 22.81
C LEU A 18 20.49 14.13 22.82
N THR A 19 21.70 13.63 22.53
CA THR A 19 21.99 12.19 22.56
C THR A 19 21.80 11.62 23.96
N ASP A 20 22.43 12.23 24.97
CA ASP A 20 22.32 11.79 26.36
C ASP A 20 20.88 11.88 26.89
N TYR A 21 20.09 12.85 26.40
CA TYR A 21 18.68 12.99 26.72
C TYR A 21 17.82 11.84 26.16
N LEU A 22 18.07 11.45 24.90
CA LEU A 22 17.38 10.34 24.24
C LEU A 22 17.76 8.99 24.87
N ASP A 23 19.02 8.82 25.23
CA ASP A 23 19.54 7.61 25.89
C ASP A 23 19.22 7.55 27.40
N LYS A 24 18.60 8.61 27.95
CA LYS A 24 18.30 8.77 29.38
C LYS A 24 19.54 8.68 30.28
N ALA A 25 20.68 9.16 29.79
CA ALA A 25 21.96 9.19 30.49
C ALA A 25 22.18 10.47 31.32
N LEU A 26 21.32 11.50 31.14
CA LEU A 26 21.39 12.75 31.90
C LEU A 26 20.89 12.62 33.34
N ASP A 27 21.43 13.46 34.23
CA ASP A 27 20.89 13.63 35.58
C ASP A 27 19.45 14.17 35.54
N ALA A 28 18.64 13.82 36.54
CA ALA A 28 17.22 14.17 36.60
C ALA A 28 16.96 15.68 36.56
N THR A 29 17.89 16.50 37.07
CA THR A 29 17.77 17.97 37.01
C THR A 29 18.00 18.50 35.60
N LEU A 30 19.03 18.01 34.92
CA LEU A 30 19.36 18.38 33.54
C LEU A 30 18.30 17.87 32.56
N GLN A 31 17.82 16.65 32.75
CA GLN A 31 16.77 16.07 31.91
C GLN A 31 15.48 16.90 31.93
N ARG A 32 15.10 17.45 33.09
CA ARG A 32 13.97 18.41 33.18
C ARG A 32 14.26 19.69 32.44
N SER A 33 15.42 20.30 32.62
CA SER A 33 15.77 21.55 31.92
C SER A 33 15.83 21.42 30.39
N VAL A 34 16.31 20.28 29.87
CA VAL A 34 16.33 19.95 28.44
C VAL A 34 14.91 19.72 27.92
N ALA A 35 14.06 19.03 28.68
CA ALA A 35 12.65 18.84 28.33
C ALA A 35 11.87 20.16 28.33
N GLU A 36 12.10 21.02 29.33
CA GLU A 36 11.50 22.36 29.39
C GLU A 36 11.93 23.22 28.19
N HIS A 37 13.22 23.18 27.82
CA HIS A 37 13.71 23.89 26.64
C HIS A 37 13.08 23.35 25.34
N ALA A 38 12.97 22.03 25.19
CA ALA A 38 12.33 21.40 24.03
C ALA A 38 10.84 21.73 23.91
N LEU A 39 10.16 22.07 25.00
CA LEU A 39 8.75 22.50 24.97
C LEU A 39 8.61 24.01 24.72
N ALA A 40 9.58 24.81 25.19
CA ALA A 40 9.56 26.27 25.02
C ALA A 40 10.09 26.74 23.65
N CYS A 41 11.06 26.03 23.07
CA CYS A 41 11.71 26.39 21.81
C CYS A 41 11.19 25.53 20.65
N PRO A 42 10.47 26.10 19.66
CA PRO A 42 9.89 25.33 18.56
C PRO A 42 10.94 24.68 17.63
N LEU A 43 12.12 25.29 17.50
CA LEU A 43 13.21 24.76 16.68
C LEU A 43 13.85 23.51 17.31
N CYS A 44 14.13 23.56 18.61
CA CYS A 44 14.65 22.40 19.34
C CYS A 44 13.59 21.31 19.48
N HIS A 45 12.31 21.68 19.54
CA HIS A 45 11.20 20.74 19.51
C HIS A 45 11.14 19.94 18.20
N SER A 46 11.23 20.63 17.06
CA SER A 46 11.23 19.96 15.76
C SER A 46 12.44 19.05 15.62
N LEU A 47 13.64 19.53 15.99
CA LEU A 47 14.87 18.73 15.96
C LEU A 47 14.72 17.44 16.81
N LEU A 48 14.17 17.53 18.01
CA LEU A 48 13.95 16.36 18.87
C LEU A 48 13.02 15.34 18.21
N ASN A 49 11.96 15.79 17.55
CA ASN A 49 11.03 14.92 16.87
C ASN A 49 11.65 14.28 15.63
N ASP A 50 12.40 15.05 14.83
CA ASP A 50 13.09 14.56 13.63
C ASP A 50 14.11 13.46 13.99
N VAL A 51 14.88 13.66 15.06
CA VAL A 51 15.85 12.66 15.54
C VAL A 51 15.14 11.43 16.08
N ARG A 52 14.02 11.58 16.81
CA ARG A 52 13.21 10.45 17.28
C ARG A 52 12.63 9.64 16.13
N GLU A 53 12.05 10.30 15.14
CA GLU A 53 11.52 9.65 13.94
C GLU A 53 12.63 8.90 13.20
N SER A 54 13.80 9.50 13.07
CA SER A 54 14.97 8.86 12.45
C SER A 54 15.44 7.62 13.22
N LEU A 55 15.41 7.66 14.55
CA LEU A 55 15.73 6.50 15.41
C LEU A 55 14.68 5.40 15.28
N ASP A 56 13.40 5.75 15.25
CA ASP A 56 12.30 4.80 15.06
C ASP A 56 12.43 4.09 13.70
N VAL A 57 12.78 4.82 12.65
CA VAL A 57 13.09 4.23 11.33
C VAL A 57 14.29 3.30 11.43
N CYS A 58 15.38 3.70 12.07
CA CYS A 58 16.56 2.85 12.28
C CYS A 58 16.22 1.56 13.05
N HIS A 59 15.34 1.62 14.04
CA HIS A 59 14.87 0.45 14.78
C HIS A 59 13.94 -0.44 13.97
N ALA A 60 13.14 0.14 13.06
CA ALA A 60 12.25 -0.60 12.16
C ALA A 60 13.01 -1.29 11.01
N ILE A 61 14.18 -0.76 10.63
CA ILE A 61 15.08 -1.43 9.67
C ILE A 61 15.62 -2.68 10.36
N THR A 62 15.02 -3.83 10.04
CA THR A 62 15.48 -5.13 10.50
C THR A 62 16.94 -5.28 10.13
N ALA A 63 17.79 -5.55 11.13
CA ALA A 63 19.21 -5.83 10.90
C ALA A 63 19.34 -6.84 9.76
N PRO A 64 20.20 -6.60 8.76
CA PRO A 64 20.35 -7.51 7.65
C PRO A 64 20.65 -8.90 8.21
N LYS A 65 19.82 -9.90 7.85
CA LYS A 65 20.08 -11.29 8.21
C LYS A 65 21.49 -11.60 7.71
N MET A 66 22.42 -11.81 8.64
CA MET A 66 23.76 -12.23 8.27
C MET A 66 23.63 -13.52 7.46
N SER A 67 24.14 -13.51 6.23
CA SER A 67 24.07 -14.67 5.36
C SER A 67 24.90 -15.78 5.98
N MET A 68 24.27 -16.92 6.26
CA MET A 68 24.94 -18.11 6.81
C MET A 68 25.68 -18.91 5.73
N THR A 69 25.76 -18.38 4.50
CA THR A 69 26.29 -19.05 3.31
C THR A 69 27.71 -19.57 3.52
N ARG A 70 28.61 -18.77 4.12
CA ARG A 70 29.99 -19.20 4.40
C ARG A 70 30.06 -20.29 5.48
N LEU A 71 29.14 -20.27 6.45
CA LEU A 71 29.06 -21.32 7.47
C LEU A 71 28.51 -22.62 6.88
N GLU A 72 27.42 -22.55 6.11
CA GLU A 72 26.83 -23.68 5.41
C GLU A 72 27.84 -24.33 4.46
N ALA A 73 28.55 -23.52 3.67
CA ALA A 73 29.65 -23.96 2.82
C ALA A 73 30.73 -24.72 3.61
N ARG A 74 31.11 -24.20 4.78
CA ARG A 74 32.10 -24.84 5.66
C ARG A 74 31.60 -26.14 6.28
N VAL A 75 30.34 -26.18 6.71
CA VAL A 75 29.73 -27.41 7.24
C VAL A 75 29.72 -28.48 6.15
N LEU A 76 29.28 -28.15 4.94
CA LEU A 76 29.23 -29.07 3.81
C LEU A 76 30.63 -29.54 3.37
N SER A 77 31.65 -28.69 3.43
CA SER A 77 33.02 -29.12 3.12
C SER A 77 33.61 -30.06 4.18
N MET A 78 33.19 -29.91 5.44
CA MET A 78 33.59 -30.79 6.53
C MET A 78 32.84 -32.14 6.51
N THR A 79 31.57 -32.16 6.08
CA THR A 79 30.74 -33.37 6.09
C THR A 79 30.76 -34.16 4.78
N MET A 80 31.09 -33.52 3.65
CA MET A 80 31.11 -34.13 2.31
C MET A 80 32.35 -33.70 1.49
N PRO A 81 33.58 -33.99 1.95
CA PRO A 81 34.82 -33.51 1.33
C PRO A 81 35.05 -34.08 -0.08
N GLU A 82 34.47 -35.25 -0.42
CA GLU A 82 34.52 -35.84 -1.75
C GLU A 82 33.89 -34.96 -2.84
N THR A 83 33.05 -34.02 -2.42
CA THR A 83 32.42 -33.04 -3.32
C THR A 83 33.24 -31.75 -3.45
N ALA A 84 34.43 -31.66 -2.86
CA ALA A 84 35.33 -30.53 -3.02
C ALA A 84 35.76 -30.35 -4.49
N MET A 85 36.15 -29.14 -4.84
CA MET A 85 36.57 -28.73 -6.19
C MET A 85 37.95 -28.07 -6.07
N ALA A 86 38.85 -28.34 -7.01
CA ALA A 86 40.15 -27.68 -7.10
C ALA A 86 40.01 -26.29 -7.76
N CYS A 87 40.99 -25.40 -7.56
CA CYS A 87 40.97 -24.08 -8.19
C CYS A 87 40.97 -24.17 -9.72
N ASP A 88 41.75 -25.09 -10.30
CA ASP A 88 41.82 -25.28 -11.76
C ASP A 88 40.45 -25.68 -12.35
N ASP A 89 39.72 -26.57 -11.65
CA ASP A 89 38.35 -26.96 -12.05
C ASP A 89 37.38 -25.78 -11.91
N PHE A 90 37.53 -24.96 -10.87
CA PHE A 90 36.72 -23.78 -10.64
C PHE A 90 36.86 -22.76 -11.77
N GLU A 91 38.11 -22.48 -12.17
CA GLU A 91 38.41 -21.59 -13.28
C GLU A 91 37.93 -22.17 -14.63
N GLY A 92 38.04 -23.49 -14.81
CA GLY A 92 37.54 -24.17 -16.01
C GLY A 92 36.03 -23.98 -16.23
N TYR A 93 35.25 -23.88 -15.15
CA TYR A 93 33.80 -23.64 -15.20
C TYR A 93 33.40 -22.15 -15.12
N LEU A 94 34.37 -21.23 -15.04
CA LEU A 94 34.09 -19.81 -14.83
C LEU A 94 33.26 -19.22 -15.98
N THR A 95 33.62 -19.52 -17.23
CA THR A 95 32.88 -19.03 -18.39
C THR A 95 31.49 -19.65 -18.49
N ASP A 96 31.36 -20.96 -18.26
CA ASP A 96 30.07 -21.66 -18.22
C ASP A 96 29.14 -21.07 -17.15
N TYR A 97 29.70 -20.65 -16.01
CA TYR A 97 28.95 -19.92 -14.98
C TYR A 97 28.49 -18.55 -15.45
N LEU A 98 29.39 -17.73 -16.02
CA LEU A 98 29.08 -16.37 -16.49
C LEU A 98 28.07 -16.36 -17.64
N ASP A 99 28.11 -17.38 -18.50
CA ASP A 99 27.19 -17.54 -19.61
C ASP A 99 25.86 -18.20 -19.20
N GLY A 100 25.77 -18.73 -17.97
CA GLY A 100 24.57 -19.36 -17.43
C GLY A 100 24.34 -20.81 -17.88
N PHE A 101 25.39 -21.50 -18.36
CA PHE A 101 25.35 -22.90 -18.81
C PHE A 101 25.88 -23.90 -17.79
N LEU A 102 26.27 -23.46 -16.60
CA LEU A 102 26.80 -24.35 -15.56
C LEU A 102 25.75 -25.39 -15.12
N PRO A 103 26.03 -26.70 -15.25
CA PRO A 103 25.09 -27.74 -14.84
C PRO A 103 24.78 -27.69 -13.33
N ALA A 104 23.52 -27.94 -12.96
CA ALA A 104 23.06 -27.89 -11.56
C ALA A 104 23.87 -28.80 -10.61
N ALA A 105 24.34 -29.95 -11.10
CA ALA A 105 25.15 -30.89 -10.32
C ALA A 105 26.53 -30.31 -9.91
N VAL A 106 27.06 -29.37 -10.69
CA VAL A 106 28.36 -28.72 -10.46
C VAL A 106 28.19 -27.37 -9.76
N PHE A 107 27.07 -26.70 -9.98
CA PHE A 107 26.75 -25.37 -9.45
C PHE A 107 27.02 -25.23 -7.94
N HIS A 108 26.44 -26.09 -7.10
CA HIS A 108 26.62 -25.98 -5.64
C HIS A 108 28.05 -26.25 -5.18
N ARG A 109 28.80 -27.09 -5.91
CA ARG A 109 30.22 -27.34 -5.62
C ARG A 109 31.06 -26.11 -5.97
N TRP A 110 30.73 -25.47 -7.09
CA TRP A 110 31.38 -24.26 -7.59
C TRP A 110 31.12 -23.06 -6.66
N GLU A 111 29.87 -22.80 -6.27
CA GLU A 111 29.53 -21.74 -5.29
C GLU A 111 30.23 -21.95 -3.94
N ARG A 112 30.30 -23.20 -3.47
CA ARG A 112 31.02 -23.52 -2.24
C ARG A 112 32.52 -23.24 -2.36
N HIS A 113 33.13 -23.51 -3.52
CA HIS A 113 34.53 -23.17 -3.75
C HIS A 113 34.74 -21.64 -3.73
N ALA A 114 33.90 -20.89 -4.44
CA ALA A 114 33.94 -19.42 -4.43
C ALA A 114 33.82 -18.86 -3.01
N THR A 115 32.92 -19.39 -2.19
CA THR A 115 32.70 -18.87 -0.82
C THR A 115 33.77 -19.25 0.21
N LEU A 116 34.56 -20.30 -0.03
CA LEU A 116 35.57 -20.78 0.92
C LEU A 116 37.01 -20.42 0.51
N CYS A 117 37.27 -20.31 -0.79
CA CYS A 117 38.60 -20.13 -1.33
C CYS A 117 38.95 -18.64 -1.48
N ASN A 118 39.87 -18.15 -0.65
CA ASN A 118 40.25 -16.72 -0.65
C ASN A 118 40.85 -16.24 -1.99
N SER A 119 41.42 -17.13 -2.81
CA SER A 119 41.96 -16.75 -4.13
C SER A 119 40.89 -16.65 -5.21
N CYS A 120 39.83 -17.45 -5.10
CA CYS A 120 38.81 -17.59 -6.13
C CYS A 120 37.52 -16.82 -5.83
N GLU A 121 37.32 -16.37 -4.57
CA GLU A 121 36.10 -15.70 -4.09
C GLU A 121 35.68 -14.49 -4.94
N ASP A 122 36.62 -13.63 -5.32
CA ASP A 122 36.34 -12.43 -6.13
C ASP A 122 36.69 -12.62 -7.62
N LEU A 123 37.15 -13.80 -8.05
CA LEU A 123 37.54 -14.03 -9.44
C LEU A 123 36.38 -13.78 -10.43
N PRO A 124 35.15 -14.28 -10.21
CA PRO A 124 34.01 -13.98 -11.09
C PRO A 124 33.68 -12.49 -11.11
N GLY A 125 33.75 -11.83 -9.95
CA GLY A 125 33.54 -10.40 -9.82
C GLY A 125 34.55 -9.59 -10.62
N MET A 126 35.84 -9.94 -10.54
CA MET A 126 36.91 -9.31 -11.32
C MET A 126 36.68 -9.44 -12.82
N VAL A 127 36.29 -10.63 -13.30
CA VAL A 127 36.02 -10.86 -14.73
C VAL A 127 34.80 -10.08 -15.21
N VAL A 128 33.71 -10.04 -14.44
CA VAL A 128 32.53 -9.24 -14.79
C VAL A 128 32.87 -7.75 -14.84
N ARG A 129 33.64 -7.24 -13.88
CA ARG A 129 34.07 -5.83 -13.86
C ARG A 129 34.98 -5.47 -15.04
N SER A 130 35.90 -6.37 -15.43
CA SER A 130 36.77 -6.13 -16.59
C SER A 130 36.00 -6.19 -17.91
N ILE A 131 35.07 -7.13 -18.05
CA ILE A 131 34.14 -7.19 -19.19
C ILE A 131 33.31 -5.91 -19.26
N ALA A 132 32.72 -5.47 -18.14
CA ALA A 132 31.94 -4.24 -18.09
C ALA A 132 32.77 -3.02 -18.52
N ALA A 133 34.02 -2.90 -18.08
CA ALA A 133 34.92 -1.82 -18.49
C ALA A 133 35.18 -1.82 -20.01
N LEU A 134 35.36 -3.01 -20.61
CA LEU A 134 35.52 -3.16 -22.07
C LEU A 134 34.24 -2.78 -22.82
N TYR A 135 33.06 -3.18 -22.30
CA TYR A 135 31.79 -2.79 -22.88
C TYR A 135 31.58 -1.28 -22.81
N THR A 136 31.83 -0.63 -21.67
CA THR A 136 31.73 0.82 -21.55
C THR A 136 32.63 1.52 -22.57
N TYR A 137 33.89 1.11 -22.70
CA TYR A 137 34.82 1.71 -23.66
C TYR A 137 34.38 1.52 -25.12
N LYS A 138 33.83 0.34 -25.46
CA LYS A 138 33.41 0.02 -26.84
C LYS A 138 32.01 0.53 -27.20
N SER A 139 31.13 0.68 -26.23
CA SER A 139 29.74 1.09 -26.45
C SER A 139 29.58 2.59 -26.69
N ASP A 140 30.58 3.41 -26.37
CA ASP A 140 30.64 4.83 -26.77
C ASP A 140 30.65 5.02 -28.31
N GLU A 141 30.94 3.97 -29.09
CA GLU A 141 31.03 4.05 -30.56
C GLU A 141 29.74 3.65 -31.30
N LEU A 142 28.73 3.05 -30.64
CA LEU A 142 27.52 2.59 -31.33
C LEU A 142 26.32 3.50 -31.08
N ALA A 143 25.95 4.26 -32.11
CA ALA A 143 24.70 4.99 -32.14
C ALA A 143 23.52 4.03 -31.98
N VAL A 144 22.70 4.26 -30.94
CA VAL A 144 21.45 3.51 -30.73
C VAL A 144 20.54 3.73 -31.93
N PRO A 145 19.95 2.68 -32.52
CA PRO A 145 19.01 2.82 -33.63
C PRO A 145 17.88 3.79 -33.29
N ALA A 146 17.59 4.71 -34.21
CA ALA A 146 16.55 5.71 -34.01
C ALA A 146 15.21 5.04 -33.65
N GLY A 147 14.59 5.50 -32.56
CA GLY A 147 13.28 5.01 -32.10
C GLY A 147 13.30 3.68 -31.33
N LEU A 148 14.46 3.08 -31.01
CA LEU A 148 14.53 1.87 -30.17
C LEU A 148 13.92 2.10 -28.78
N HIS A 149 14.21 3.25 -28.15
CA HIS A 149 13.61 3.65 -26.88
C HIS A 149 12.07 3.70 -26.95
N ALA A 150 11.51 4.25 -28.03
CA ALA A 150 10.05 4.33 -28.22
C ALA A 150 9.42 2.94 -28.42
N ARG A 151 10.13 2.02 -29.08
CA ARG A 151 9.71 0.63 -29.25
C ARG A 151 9.75 -0.14 -27.92
N ILE A 152 10.81 0.03 -27.14
CA ILE A 152 10.93 -0.58 -25.81
C ILE A 152 9.81 -0.07 -24.91
N LEU A 153 9.63 1.25 -24.79
CA LEU A 153 8.55 1.85 -24.00
C LEU A 153 7.16 1.35 -24.43
N ARG A 154 6.91 1.24 -25.73
CA ARG A 154 5.65 0.65 -26.23
C ARG A 154 5.48 -0.82 -25.83
N SER A 155 6.56 -1.58 -25.72
CA SER A 155 6.51 -3.00 -25.34
C SER A 155 6.45 -3.26 -23.83
N THR A 156 7.00 -2.37 -22.99
CA THR A 156 7.02 -2.53 -21.52
C THR A 156 5.94 -1.76 -20.79
N ILE A 157 5.41 -0.68 -21.37
CA ILE A 157 4.22 -0.05 -20.84
C ILE A 157 3.04 -0.94 -21.26
N GLY A 158 2.52 -1.73 -20.32
CA GLY A 158 1.41 -2.69 -20.51
C GLY A 158 0.09 -2.10 -21.00
N THR A 159 0.08 -0.86 -21.49
CA THR A 159 -1.05 -0.18 -22.14
C THR A 159 -1.14 -0.48 -23.63
N ALA A 160 -0.09 -1.02 -24.27
CA ALA A 160 -0.11 -1.28 -25.72
C ALA A 160 -1.08 -2.41 -26.13
N GLN A 161 -1.28 -3.43 -25.29
CA GLN A 161 -2.30 -4.47 -25.55
C GLN A 161 -3.73 -3.96 -25.44
N ALA A 162 -3.97 -2.86 -24.69
CA ALA A 162 -5.31 -2.28 -24.56
C ALA A 162 -5.75 -1.51 -25.80
N ALA A 163 -4.82 -1.10 -26.67
CA ALA A 163 -5.12 -0.33 -27.89
C ALA A 163 -5.39 -1.23 -29.13
N GLU A 164 -4.90 -2.47 -29.13
CA GLU A 164 -5.05 -3.38 -30.29
C GLU A 164 -6.27 -4.30 -30.22
N VAL A 165 -6.91 -4.43 -29.05
CA VAL A 165 -8.27 -4.97 -28.99
C VAL A 165 -9.22 -3.90 -29.50
N LYS A 166 -9.44 -3.90 -30.83
CA LYS A 166 -10.51 -3.15 -31.48
C LYS A 166 -11.73 -3.14 -30.59
N ALA A 167 -12.03 -1.97 -30.02
CA ALA A 167 -13.24 -1.71 -29.27
C ALA A 167 -14.42 -2.04 -30.20
N ALA A 168 -14.99 -3.23 -29.99
CA ALA A 168 -16.26 -3.60 -30.59
C ALA A 168 -17.24 -2.53 -30.16
N TRP A 169 -17.91 -1.91 -31.13
CA TRP A 169 -18.93 -0.85 -31.02
C TRP A 169 -19.80 -0.90 -29.74
N GLY A 170 -20.07 -2.08 -29.16
CA GLY A 170 -20.74 -2.23 -27.87
C GLY A 170 -20.06 -1.60 -26.64
N SER A 171 -18.75 -1.29 -26.65
CA SER A 171 -18.07 -0.75 -25.45
C SER A 171 -18.31 0.74 -25.20
N GLN A 172 -18.69 1.51 -26.23
CA GLN A 172 -18.99 2.94 -26.10
C GLN A 172 -20.33 3.19 -25.39
N LEU A 173 -21.29 2.28 -25.53
CA LEU A 173 -22.57 2.35 -24.81
C LEU A 173 -22.42 2.01 -23.33
N VAL A 174 -21.51 1.08 -23.00
CA VAL A 174 -21.23 0.70 -21.61
C VAL A 174 -20.54 1.83 -20.84
N GLU A 175 -19.62 2.58 -21.48
CA GLU A 175 -19.02 3.77 -20.87
C GLU A 175 -20.03 4.90 -20.62
N TRP A 176 -20.99 5.10 -21.52
CA TRP A 176 -22.04 6.10 -21.34
C TRP A 176 -22.96 5.78 -20.16
N VAL A 177 -23.29 4.50 -19.96
CA VAL A 177 -24.06 4.03 -18.78
C VAL A 177 -23.24 4.13 -17.50
N ARG A 178 -21.92 3.89 -17.56
CA ARG A 178 -21.01 3.98 -16.41
C ARG A 178 -20.73 5.43 -15.98
N GLY A 179 -20.89 6.41 -16.88
CA GLY A 179 -20.82 7.84 -16.57
C GLY A 179 -22.00 8.38 -15.76
N PHE A 180 -23.14 7.67 -15.75
CA PHE A 180 -24.31 8.04 -14.94
C PHE A 180 -24.33 7.37 -13.55
N SER A 181 -23.50 6.35 -13.31
CA SER A 181 -23.40 5.72 -11.99
C SER A 181 -22.31 6.40 -11.16
N PHE A 182 -22.72 7.25 -10.21
CA PHE A 182 -21.82 7.78 -9.19
C PHE A 182 -21.10 6.64 -8.45
N PRO A 183 -19.76 6.67 -8.32
CA PRO A 183 -19.03 5.69 -7.53
C PRO A 183 -19.18 6.04 -6.05
N LEU A 184 -20.04 5.33 -5.31
CA LEU A 184 -20.04 5.33 -3.85
C LEU A 184 -19.12 4.17 -3.39
N PRO A 185 -17.89 4.44 -2.92
CA PRO A 185 -16.88 3.41 -2.75
C PRO A 185 -16.90 2.80 -1.34
N ILE A 186 -18.08 2.54 -0.75
CA ILE A 186 -18.16 1.89 0.56
C ILE A 186 -19.42 1.01 0.67
N PRO A 187 -19.30 -0.33 0.84
CA PRO A 187 -20.43 -1.27 0.79
C PRO A 187 -21.47 -1.08 1.91
N GLN A 188 -21.14 -0.36 2.99
CA GLN A 188 -22.02 -0.17 4.16
C GLN A 188 -23.16 0.85 3.95
N PHE A 189 -23.09 1.69 2.91
CA PHE A 189 -24.15 2.67 2.61
C PHE A 189 -25.10 2.22 1.50
N ALA A 190 -24.86 1.05 0.89
CA ALA A 190 -25.68 0.55 -0.22
C ALA A 190 -27.14 0.29 0.21
N SER A 191 -27.37 -0.24 1.41
CA SER A 191 -28.73 -0.50 1.92
C SER A 191 -29.50 0.80 2.17
N VAL A 192 -28.85 1.81 2.78
CA VAL A 192 -29.46 3.12 3.05
C VAL A 192 -29.75 3.88 1.76
N ALA A 193 -28.84 3.85 0.79
CA ALA A 193 -29.03 4.46 -0.52
C ALA A 193 -30.17 3.81 -1.30
N MET A 194 -30.31 2.47 -1.23
CA MET A 194 -31.42 1.76 -1.87
C MET A 194 -32.77 2.09 -1.22
N ILE A 195 -32.83 2.22 0.11
CA ILE A 195 -34.05 2.64 0.81
C ILE A 195 -34.43 4.08 0.44
N LEU A 196 -33.45 5.01 0.34
CA LEU A 196 -33.70 6.39 -0.08
C LEU A 196 -34.14 6.50 -1.54
N LEU A 197 -33.54 5.72 -2.45
CA LEU A 197 -33.97 5.65 -3.84
C LEU A 197 -35.38 5.07 -3.97
N PHE A 198 -35.69 4.02 -3.22
CA PHE A 198 -37.06 3.47 -3.18
C PHE A 198 -38.06 4.48 -2.65
N ALA A 199 -37.73 5.20 -1.58
CA ALA A 199 -38.59 6.26 -1.05
C ALA A 199 -38.80 7.37 -2.09
N PHE A 200 -37.74 7.83 -2.76
CA PHE A 200 -37.83 8.86 -3.79
C PHE A 200 -38.68 8.42 -5.00
N VAL A 201 -38.55 7.17 -5.43
CA VAL A 201 -39.37 6.59 -6.52
C VAL A 201 -40.83 6.44 -6.09
N PHE A 202 -41.11 6.01 -4.87
CA PHE A 202 -42.47 5.89 -4.38
C PHE A 202 -43.14 7.25 -4.17
N PHE A 203 -42.42 8.25 -3.67
CA PHE A 203 -42.93 9.62 -3.52
C PHE A 203 -43.13 10.31 -4.88
N SER A 204 -42.24 10.08 -5.85
CA SER A 204 -42.40 10.65 -7.19
C SER A 204 -43.57 10.02 -7.96
N GLN A 205 -43.83 8.72 -7.80
CA GLN A 205 -44.97 8.07 -8.47
C GLN A 205 -46.32 8.28 -7.77
N SER A 206 -46.35 8.53 -6.46
CA SER A 206 -47.61 8.72 -5.72
C SER A 206 -48.13 10.16 -5.67
N VAL A 207 -47.33 11.17 -6.05
CA VAL A 207 -47.68 12.60 -5.92
C VAL A 207 -47.69 13.37 -7.26
N SER A 208 -47.24 12.77 -8.36
CA SER A 208 -47.03 13.49 -9.63
C SER A 208 -48.10 13.18 -10.67
N ALA A 209 -49.29 13.79 -10.55
CA ALA A 209 -50.22 13.88 -11.68
C ALA A 209 -49.95 15.12 -12.56
N ASP A 210 -49.33 16.18 -12.02
CA ASP A 210 -48.96 17.39 -12.76
C ASP A 210 -47.51 17.78 -12.39
N GLY A 211 -46.54 17.32 -13.19
CA GLY A 211 -45.10 17.39 -12.94
C GLY A 211 -44.49 18.80 -12.88
N THR A 212 -44.91 19.63 -11.93
CA THR A 212 -44.32 20.93 -11.60
C THR A 212 -43.91 20.96 -10.13
N PHE A 213 -42.66 21.34 -9.84
CA PHE A 213 -42.10 21.37 -8.49
C PHE A 213 -42.87 22.27 -7.51
N THR A 214 -43.61 23.25 -8.02
CA THR A 214 -44.43 24.18 -7.23
C THR A 214 -45.62 23.48 -6.58
N SER A 215 -46.25 22.51 -7.26
CA SER A 215 -47.38 21.75 -6.71
C SER A 215 -46.93 20.79 -5.61
N VAL A 216 -45.73 20.22 -5.74
CA VAL A 216 -45.07 19.38 -4.71
C VAL A 216 -44.74 20.20 -3.46
N TYR A 217 -44.23 21.42 -3.64
CA TYR A 217 -43.94 22.30 -2.50
C TYR A 217 -45.21 22.73 -1.79
N GLN A 218 -46.23 23.13 -2.54
CA GLN A 218 -47.52 23.54 -1.99
C GLN A 218 -48.22 22.37 -1.27
N LYS A 219 -48.22 21.17 -1.86
CA LYS A 219 -48.72 19.96 -1.19
C LYS A 219 -47.87 19.53 0.01
N SER A 220 -46.56 19.72 0.00
CA SER A 220 -45.72 19.38 1.16
C SER A 220 -46.01 20.30 2.35
N VAL A 221 -46.31 21.58 2.09
CA VAL A 221 -46.71 22.53 3.14
C VAL A 221 -48.12 22.21 3.62
N GLU A 222 -49.04 21.87 2.72
CA GLU A 222 -50.42 21.47 3.07
C GLU A 222 -50.44 20.17 3.90
N LEU A 223 -49.67 19.16 3.48
CA LEU A 223 -49.51 17.89 4.21
C LEU A 223 -48.80 18.09 5.55
N ALA A 224 -47.82 19.00 5.63
CA ALA A 224 -47.17 19.37 6.88
C ALA A 224 -48.14 20.11 7.82
N GLU A 225 -49.02 20.96 7.29
CA GLU A 225 -50.06 21.63 8.06
C GLU A 225 -51.13 20.64 8.55
N GLU A 226 -51.52 19.66 7.73
CA GLU A 226 -52.41 18.56 8.13
C GLU A 226 -51.75 17.66 9.17
N THR A 227 -50.48 17.32 9.03
CA THR A 227 -49.73 16.53 10.02
C THR A 227 -49.55 17.33 11.31
N TYR A 228 -49.35 18.65 11.22
CA TYR A 228 -49.28 19.52 12.39
C TYR A 228 -50.64 19.67 13.07
N LYS A 229 -51.74 19.79 12.31
CA LYS A 229 -53.10 19.79 12.85
C LYS A 229 -53.43 18.44 13.49
N GLN A 230 -53.16 17.33 12.82
CA GLN A 230 -53.36 15.97 13.31
C GLN A 230 -52.52 15.66 14.55
N SER A 231 -51.28 16.14 14.62
CA SER A 231 -50.44 16.01 15.82
C SER A 231 -50.88 16.97 16.92
N SER A 232 -51.35 18.17 16.59
CA SER A 232 -51.92 19.11 17.55
C SER A 232 -53.28 18.66 18.09
N ASP A 233 -54.08 17.95 17.28
CA ASP A 233 -55.35 17.34 17.64
C ASP A 233 -55.14 16.03 18.41
N ALA A 234 -54.11 15.24 18.08
CA ALA A 234 -53.68 14.11 18.89
C ALA A 234 -53.13 14.53 20.26
N TRP A 235 -52.52 15.73 20.35
CA TRP A 235 -52.04 16.28 21.62
C TRP A 235 -53.14 17.02 22.39
N LYS A 236 -54.12 17.66 21.73
CA LYS A 236 -55.25 18.37 22.37
C LYS A 236 -56.50 17.51 22.59
N GLY A 237 -56.61 16.36 21.95
CA GLY A 237 -57.78 15.47 21.97
C GLY A 237 -57.47 14.11 22.57
N GLY A 238 -57.34 14.05 23.90
CA GLY A 238 -57.50 12.79 24.60
C GLY A 238 -58.94 12.29 24.46
N LYS A 239 -59.16 11.34 23.56
CA LYS A 239 -60.11 10.20 23.63
C LYS A 239 -60.52 9.73 22.22
N ASP A 240 -60.40 8.41 22.04
CA ASP A 240 -61.11 7.58 21.05
C ASP A 240 -60.70 7.65 19.58
N ALA A 241 -59.89 6.66 19.16
CA ALA A 241 -60.00 5.87 17.92
C ALA A 241 -58.75 4.98 17.83
N GLY A 242 -58.77 3.68 17.58
CA GLY A 242 -59.73 2.87 16.83
C GLY A 242 -58.88 1.88 16.02
N ILE A 243 -59.19 0.59 16.16
CA ILE A 243 -58.47 -0.60 15.69
C ILE A 243 -58.16 -0.57 14.18
N MET A 244 -57.09 -1.27 13.74
CA MET A 244 -57.00 -2.20 12.57
C MET A 244 -55.65 -2.11 11.83
N THR A 245 -55.02 -3.15 11.29
CA THR A 245 -54.93 -4.62 11.45
C THR A 245 -53.72 -5.03 10.58
N LYS A 246 -53.00 -6.10 10.93
CA LYS A 246 -51.87 -6.64 10.15
C LYS A 246 -52.25 -7.99 9.53
N PRO A 247 -51.97 -8.25 8.24
CA PRO A 247 -51.62 -9.61 7.77
C PRO A 247 -50.59 -9.60 6.62
N GLU A 248 -49.91 -10.65 6.15
CA GLU A 248 -49.29 -11.93 6.62
C GLU A 248 -48.35 -12.37 5.46
N PRO A 249 -47.33 -13.25 5.66
CA PRO A 249 -46.28 -13.52 4.65
C PRO A 249 -46.58 -14.73 3.74
N VAL A 250 -46.06 -14.73 2.50
CA VAL A 250 -46.26 -15.81 1.50
C VAL A 250 -44.95 -16.57 1.22
N THR A 251 -44.98 -17.89 1.40
CA THR A 251 -43.96 -18.89 1.01
C THR A 251 -44.19 -19.45 -0.40
N GLY A 252 -43.11 -19.78 -1.14
CA GLY A 252 -43.19 -20.55 -2.39
C GLY A 252 -41.80 -20.98 -2.92
N THR A 253 -41.68 -22.25 -3.27
CA THR A 253 -40.48 -23.09 -3.50
C THR A 253 -40.06 -23.20 -4.98
N THR A 254 -38.76 -23.45 -5.27
CA THR A 254 -38.27 -24.56 -6.16
C THR A 254 -36.73 -24.63 -6.21
N TYR A 255 -36.19 -25.86 -6.20
CA TYR A 255 -34.77 -26.24 -6.30
C TYR A 255 -34.28 -26.27 -7.76
N VAL A 256 -32.96 -26.12 -7.94
CA VAL A 256 -32.19 -26.22 -9.19
C VAL A 256 -31.53 -27.60 -9.25
N ASP A 257 -31.65 -28.31 -10.38
CA ASP A 257 -30.75 -29.41 -10.72
C ASP A 257 -30.04 -29.13 -12.05
N ASN A 258 -28.71 -29.20 -11.99
CA ASN A 258 -27.76 -29.22 -13.10
C ASN A 258 -27.77 -30.61 -13.76
N GLU A 259 -27.56 -30.69 -15.08
CA GLU A 259 -26.45 -31.46 -15.65
C GLU A 259 -26.33 -31.30 -17.18
N GLU A 260 -25.10 -31.49 -17.63
CA GLU A 260 -24.54 -31.29 -18.97
C GLU A 260 -24.86 -32.40 -20.00
N LYS A 261 -24.38 -32.15 -21.23
CA LYS A 261 -24.09 -33.07 -22.37
C LYS A 261 -25.29 -33.33 -23.29
N LYS A 262 -25.20 -33.05 -24.58
CA LYS A 262 -24.17 -33.51 -25.53
C LYS A 262 -24.15 -32.64 -26.78
#